data_AF-A0A401GDT3-F1
#
_entry.id   AF-A0A401GDT3-F1
#
_cell.length_a   1.000
_cell.length_b   1.000
_cell.length_c   1.000
_cell.angle_alpha   90.00
_cell.angle_beta   90.00
_cell.angle_gamma   90.00
#
_symmetry.space_group_name_H-M   'P 1'
#
loop_
_entity.id
_entity.type
_entity.pdbx_description
1 polymer ?
#
loop_
_entity_poly.entity_id
_entity_poly.type
_entity_poly.pdbx_seq_one_letter_code
_entity_poly.pdbx_strand_id
1 'polypeptide(L)'
;MPSLPTFRDADSVHAEAENIELTMPSTLSVMLRARICVPGLGEMEDELRYADAMEALNNIRCQLRTRTVYSHSKMKNVKGQRLNIRAHAAQSSVNVHIRAATLRYCHELNDADVRGLGERALMNEERAEQERICELSGSSSNSFGVRHTGVVAVGEGCCMLSWL
;
A
#
# COMPACT_ATOMS: atom_id res chain seq x y z
N MET A 1 7.14 -32.22 47.84
CA MET A 1 7.45 -30.94 47.16
C MET A 1 7.53 -31.24 45.68
N PRO A 2 6.49 -30.97 44.86
CA PRO A 2 6.59 -31.18 43.43
C PRO A 2 7.43 -30.07 42.82
N SER A 3 8.51 -30.45 42.14
CA SER A 3 9.47 -29.58 41.46
C SER A 3 8.81 -28.83 40.29
N LEU A 4 9.18 -27.56 40.15
CA LEU A 4 8.83 -26.69 39.02
C LEU A 4 9.16 -27.34 37.68
N PRO A 5 8.35 -27.13 36.62
CA PRO A 5 8.68 -27.63 35.29
C PRO A 5 9.90 -26.89 34.75
N THR A 6 10.94 -27.64 34.46
CA THR A 6 12.13 -27.20 33.74
C THR A 6 11.76 -26.81 32.32
N PHE A 7 12.24 -25.64 31.87
CA PHE A 7 12.12 -25.08 30.51
C PHE A 7 12.70 -25.97 29.38
N ARG A 8 13.14 -27.17 29.69
CA ARG A 8 13.78 -28.08 28.73
C ARG A 8 12.85 -29.26 28.57
N ASP A 9 12.18 -29.30 27.42
CA ASP A 9 11.92 -30.50 26.60
C ASP A 9 10.73 -30.19 25.66
N ALA A 10 11.03 -29.50 24.56
CA ALA A 10 10.20 -29.51 23.36
C ALA A 10 11.13 -29.43 22.13
N ASP A 11 11.47 -30.63 21.64
CA ASP A 11 11.81 -30.99 20.27
C ASP A 11 12.83 -30.10 19.52
N SER A 12 14.08 -30.54 19.59
CA SER A 12 15.16 -30.16 18.68
C SER A 12 14.92 -30.76 17.28
N VAL A 13 13.99 -30.16 16.53
CA VAL A 13 14.24 -29.97 15.10
C VAL A 13 15.07 -28.70 15.04
N HIS A 14 16.38 -28.82 14.85
CA HIS A 14 17.20 -27.70 14.44
C HIS A 14 16.74 -27.28 13.04
N ALA A 15 15.59 -26.61 12.96
CA ALA A 15 15.32 -25.72 11.85
C ALA A 15 16.51 -24.77 11.85
N GLU A 16 17.28 -24.79 10.77
CA GLU A 16 18.38 -23.85 10.59
C GLU A 16 17.85 -22.47 10.96
N ALA A 17 18.60 -21.70 11.75
CA ALA A 17 18.10 -20.44 12.33
C ALA A 17 17.57 -19.47 11.26
N GLU A 18 17.99 -19.65 10.01
CA GLU A 18 17.54 -18.95 8.80
C GLU A 18 16.11 -19.28 8.34
N ASN A 19 15.54 -20.42 8.75
CA ASN A 19 14.22 -20.90 8.32
C ASN A 19 13.11 -20.63 9.35
N ILE A 20 13.42 -19.92 10.44
CA ILE A 20 12.44 -19.58 11.48
C ILE A 20 11.73 -18.28 11.06
N GLU A 21 10.41 -18.35 10.88
CA GLU A 21 9.61 -17.18 10.55
C GLU A 21 9.62 -16.18 11.72
N LEU A 22 10.14 -14.98 11.45
CA LEU A 22 10.23 -13.91 12.43
C LEU A 22 8.90 -13.17 12.50
N THR A 23 8.18 -13.32 13.61
CA THR A 23 6.92 -12.61 13.86
C THR A 23 7.14 -11.36 14.70
N MET A 24 6.56 -10.24 14.29
CA MET A 24 6.56 -9.00 15.08
C MET A 24 5.45 -9.03 16.17
N PRO A 25 5.61 -8.35 17.31
CA PRO A 25 4.59 -8.36 18.37
C PRO A 25 3.21 -7.84 17.91
N SER A 26 3.15 -6.90 16.94
CA SER A 26 1.91 -6.45 16.31
C SER A 26 1.16 -7.54 15.52
N THR A 27 1.85 -8.54 15.00
CA THR A 27 1.23 -9.68 14.30
C THR A 27 0.59 -10.69 15.24
N LEU A 28 0.95 -10.65 16.53
CA LEU A 28 0.42 -11.54 17.55
C LEU A 28 -0.89 -11.01 18.13
N SER A 29 -1.78 -11.92 18.53
CA SER A 29 -3.01 -11.55 19.25
C SER A 29 -2.70 -10.91 20.60
N VAL A 30 -3.58 -10.03 21.08
CA VAL A 30 -3.41 -9.30 22.35
C VAL A 30 -3.13 -10.25 23.53
N MET A 31 -3.78 -11.41 23.56
CA MET A 31 -3.59 -12.41 24.61
C MET A 31 -2.22 -13.09 24.56
N LEU A 32 -1.71 -13.40 23.36
CA LEU A 32 -0.38 -13.99 23.21
C LEU A 32 0.73 -12.97 23.49
N ARG A 33 0.51 -11.72 23.10
CA ARG A 33 1.42 -10.61 23.36
C ARG A 33 1.62 -10.41 24.86
N ALA A 34 0.55 -10.40 25.65
CA ALA A 34 0.64 -10.25 27.12
C ALA A 34 1.37 -11.42 27.82
N ARG A 35 1.38 -12.61 27.21
CA ARG A 35 1.99 -13.82 27.78
C ARG A 35 3.46 -14.00 27.38
N ILE A 36 3.82 -13.62 26.16
CA ILE A 36 5.13 -13.90 25.56
C ILE A 36 6.03 -12.67 25.57
N CYS A 37 5.48 -11.47 25.34
CA CYS A 37 6.27 -10.26 25.19
C CYS A 37 6.72 -9.72 26.55
N VAL A 38 7.98 -9.33 26.62
CA VAL A 38 8.55 -8.59 27.75
C VAL A 38 7.87 -7.21 27.82
N PRO A 39 7.58 -6.67 29.02
CA PRO A 39 7.07 -5.30 29.14
C PRO A 39 8.00 -4.31 28.45
N GLY A 40 7.43 -3.32 27.75
CA GLY A 40 8.19 -2.31 26.98
C GLY A 40 8.56 -2.73 25.56
N LEU A 41 8.46 -4.01 25.19
CA LEU A 41 8.77 -4.46 23.83
C LEU A 41 7.84 -3.84 22.76
N GLY A 42 6.58 -3.60 23.12
CA GLY A 42 5.62 -2.92 22.24
C GLY A 42 6.02 -1.47 21.94
N GLU A 43 6.52 -0.73 22.94
CA GLU A 43 6.96 0.66 22.75
C GLU A 43 8.19 0.72 21.81
N MET A 44 9.11 -0.24 21.96
CA MET A 44 10.26 -0.36 21.07
C MET A 44 9.85 -0.72 19.64
N GLU A 45 8.84 -1.58 19.47
CA GLU A 45 8.29 -1.89 18.16
C GLU A 45 7.65 -0.64 17.53
N ASP A 46 6.87 0.12 18.28
CA ASP A 46 6.23 1.34 17.79
C ASP A 46 7.28 2.38 17.35
N GLU A 47 8.36 2.53 18.10
CA GLU A 47 9.48 3.40 17.74
C GLU A 47 10.19 2.93 16.45
N LEU A 48 10.44 1.62 16.31
CA LEU A 48 11.01 1.04 15.10
C LEU A 48 10.10 1.24 13.88
N ARG A 49 8.80 0.95 14.01
CA ARG A 49 7.82 1.16 12.94
C ARG A 49 7.74 2.63 12.53
N TYR A 50 7.81 3.55 13.49
CA TYR A 50 7.85 4.98 13.20
C TYR A 50 9.12 5.38 12.44
N ALA A 51 10.29 4.88 12.86
CA ALA A 51 11.55 5.13 12.18
C ALA A 51 11.52 4.61 10.72
N ASP A 52 11.05 3.38 10.52
CA ASP A 52 10.91 2.76 9.19
C ASP A 52 9.95 3.54 8.29
N ALA A 53 8.80 3.97 8.83
CA ALA A 53 7.85 4.82 8.11
C ALA A 53 8.50 6.15 7.71
N MET A 54 9.26 6.78 8.61
CA MET A 54 9.97 8.02 8.30
C MET A 54 11.06 7.85 7.24
N GLU A 55 11.78 6.74 7.26
CA GLU A 55 12.76 6.40 6.22
C GLU A 55 12.08 6.19 4.87
N ALA A 56 10.99 5.40 4.83
CA ALA A 56 10.20 5.18 3.62
C ALA A 56 9.66 6.50 3.06
N LEU A 57 9.14 7.39 3.91
CA LEU A 57 8.68 8.73 3.51
C LEU A 57 9.80 9.59 2.94
N ASN A 58 10.99 9.56 3.56
CA ASN A 58 12.14 10.29 3.04
C ASN A 58 12.57 9.76 1.66
N ASN A 59 12.55 8.44 1.48
CA ASN A 59 12.83 7.82 0.19
C ASN A 59 11.82 8.26 -0.89
N ILE A 60 10.52 8.25 -0.57
CA ILE A 60 9.47 8.77 -1.47
C ILE A 60 9.78 10.22 -1.87
N ARG A 61 10.09 11.10 -0.92
CA ARG A 61 10.44 12.51 -1.19
C ARG A 61 11.66 12.64 -2.10
N CYS A 62 12.72 11.87 -1.84
CA CYS A 62 13.91 11.83 -2.68
C CYS A 62 13.59 11.39 -4.12
N GLN A 63 12.82 10.30 -4.29
CA GLN A 63 12.44 9.82 -5.62
C GLN A 63 11.54 10.80 -6.38
N LEU A 64 10.62 11.49 -5.68
CA LEU A 64 9.78 12.52 -6.29
C LEU A 64 10.60 13.72 -6.78
N ARG A 65 11.59 14.17 -6.00
CA ARG A 65 12.52 15.22 -6.43
C ARG A 65 13.31 14.78 -7.66
N THR A 66 13.85 13.56 -7.63
CA THR A 66 14.55 12.95 -8.77
C THR A 66 13.66 12.92 -10.01
N ARG A 67 12.40 12.49 -9.88
CA ARG A 67 11.41 12.48 -10.98
C ARG A 67 11.21 13.85 -11.59
N THR A 68 11.09 14.90 -10.76
CA THR A 68 10.93 16.29 -11.23
C THR A 68 12.15 16.74 -12.03
N VAL A 69 13.37 16.48 -11.53
CA VAL A 69 14.61 16.80 -12.24
C VAL A 69 14.70 16.05 -13.58
N TYR A 70 14.38 14.76 -13.60
CA TYR A 70 14.34 13.95 -14.82
C TYR A 70 13.30 14.48 -15.81
N SER A 71 12.12 14.88 -15.35
CA SER A 71 11.07 15.45 -16.21
C SER A 71 11.56 16.73 -16.89
N HIS A 72 12.14 17.64 -16.10
CA HIS A 72 12.69 18.89 -16.60
C HIS A 72 13.87 18.64 -17.58
N SER A 73 14.76 17.71 -17.26
CA SER A 73 15.87 17.35 -18.15
C SER A 73 15.38 16.71 -19.45
N LYS A 74 14.36 15.84 -19.38
CA LYS A 74 13.75 15.23 -20.56
C LYS A 74 13.16 16.29 -21.50
N MET A 75 12.40 17.25 -20.95
CA MET A 75 11.80 18.33 -21.75
C MET A 75 12.85 19.19 -22.47
N LYS A 76 14.01 19.41 -21.86
CA LYS A 76 15.06 20.27 -22.44
C LYS A 76 16.01 19.53 -23.39
N ASN A 77 16.37 18.29 -23.06
CA ASN A 77 17.52 17.62 -23.69
C ASN A 77 17.12 16.47 -24.62
N VAL A 78 15.94 15.87 -24.43
CA VAL A 78 15.57 14.65 -25.17
C VAL A 78 14.81 15.01 -26.42
N LYS A 79 15.47 14.85 -27.58
CA LYS A 79 14.87 15.00 -28.91
C LYS A 79 14.93 13.66 -29.65
N GLY A 80 13.88 13.35 -30.41
CA GLY A 80 13.79 12.12 -31.20
C GLY A 80 13.34 10.87 -30.42
N GLN A 81 12.90 9.85 -31.17
CA GLN A 81 12.17 8.70 -30.64
C GLN A 81 13.01 7.78 -29.75
N ARG A 82 14.25 7.43 -30.17
CA ARG A 82 15.10 6.49 -29.43
C ARG A 82 15.48 7.00 -28.04
N LEU A 83 15.87 8.28 -27.94
CA LEU A 83 16.20 8.90 -26.66
C LEU A 83 14.96 9.07 -25.77
N ASN A 84 13.79 9.32 -26.38
CA ASN A 84 12.52 9.42 -25.67
C ASN A 84 12.13 8.08 -25.01
N ILE A 85 12.27 6.95 -25.71
CA ILE A 85 12.04 5.61 -25.16
C ILE A 85 12.99 5.34 -24.00
N ARG A 86 14.29 5.63 -24.14
CA ARG A 86 15.27 5.46 -23.07
C ARG A 86 14.95 6.32 -21.85
N ALA A 87 14.55 7.57 -22.07
CA ALA A 87 14.14 8.48 -21.00
C ALA A 87 12.86 7.98 -20.29
N HIS A 88 11.90 7.45 -21.03
CA HIS A 88 10.72 6.81 -20.44
C HIS A 88 11.09 5.58 -19.61
N ALA A 89 11.98 4.71 -20.09
CA ALA A 89 12.44 3.56 -19.31
C ALA A 89 13.08 3.98 -17.97
N ALA A 90 13.89 5.05 -17.98
CA ALA A 90 14.46 5.62 -16.76
C ALA A 90 13.40 6.25 -15.83
N GLN A 91 12.38 6.91 -16.39
CA GLN A 91 11.25 7.41 -15.59
C GLN A 91 10.42 6.26 -14.98
N SER A 92 10.22 5.18 -15.73
CA SER A 92 9.49 4.00 -15.26
C SER A 92 10.21 3.32 -14.10
N SER A 93 11.55 3.22 -14.13
CA SER A 93 12.30 2.67 -13.00
C SER A 93 12.13 3.53 -11.74
N VAL A 94 12.22 4.86 -11.85
CA VAL A 94 11.94 5.77 -10.71
C VAL A 94 10.52 5.57 -10.17
N ASN A 95 9.53 5.40 -11.05
CA ASN A 95 8.14 5.15 -10.62
C ASN A 95 7.96 3.81 -9.89
N VAL A 96 8.70 2.76 -10.28
CA VAL A 96 8.72 1.48 -9.55
C VAL A 96 9.28 1.67 -8.14
N HIS A 97 10.36 2.45 -7.98
CA HIS A 97 10.93 2.75 -6.66
C HIS A 97 9.97 3.56 -5.78
N ILE A 98 9.26 4.53 -6.38
CA ILE A 98 8.22 5.30 -5.66
C ILE A 98 7.14 4.34 -5.15
N ARG A 99 6.60 3.47 -6.01
CA ARG A 99 5.56 2.51 -5.62
C ARG A 99 6.04 1.57 -4.51
N ALA A 100 7.24 1.02 -4.63
CA ALA A 100 7.82 0.15 -3.61
C ALA A 100 7.99 0.88 -2.26
N ALA A 101 8.46 2.13 -2.28
CA ALA A 101 8.60 2.93 -1.07
C ALA A 101 7.24 3.33 -0.46
N THR A 102 6.22 3.60 -1.30
CA THR A 102 4.85 3.85 -0.83
C THR A 102 4.24 2.62 -0.17
N LEU A 103 4.44 1.43 -0.74
CA LEU A 103 3.95 0.18 -0.13
C LEU A 103 4.56 -0.06 1.24
N ARG A 104 5.87 0.17 1.40
CA ARG A 104 6.53 0.14 2.71
C ARG A 104 5.91 1.17 3.65
N TYR A 105 5.86 2.45 3.27
CA TYR A 105 5.26 3.48 4.12
C TYR A 105 3.83 3.15 4.60
N CYS A 106 3.01 2.56 3.74
CA CYS A 106 1.65 2.15 4.08
C CYS A 106 1.55 0.85 4.89
N HIS A 107 2.53 -0.05 4.82
CA HIS A 107 2.55 -1.29 5.60
C HIS A 107 2.89 -1.02 7.06
N GLU A 108 3.84 -0.11 7.30
CA GLU A 108 4.29 0.25 8.64
C GLU A 108 3.23 1.04 9.43
N LEU A 109 2.39 1.83 8.76
CA LEU A 109 1.22 2.49 9.36
C LEU A 109 0.03 1.53 9.43
N ASN A 110 -0.72 1.50 10.54
CA ASN A 110 -1.97 0.74 10.56
C ASN A 110 -2.99 1.39 9.62
N ASP A 111 -3.96 0.62 9.11
CA ASP A 111 -5.05 1.14 8.26
C ASP A 111 -5.82 2.31 8.92
N ALA A 112 -5.84 2.38 10.25
CA ALA A 112 -6.44 3.45 11.04
C ALA A 112 -5.61 4.76 11.06
N ASP A 113 -4.29 4.68 10.84
CA ASP A 113 -3.37 5.81 10.92
C ASP A 113 -3.27 6.60 9.60
N VAL A 114 -3.68 5.97 8.49
CA VAL A 114 -3.70 6.59 7.16
C VAL A 114 -4.95 7.46 6.99
N ARG A 115 -4.92 8.69 7.51
CA ARG A 115 -5.93 9.71 7.18
C ARG A 115 -5.80 10.10 5.70
N GLY A 116 -6.62 9.50 4.84
CA GLY A 116 -6.76 9.93 3.44
C GLY A 116 -7.08 8.86 2.40
N LEU A 117 -7.17 7.57 2.76
CA LEU A 117 -7.55 6.50 1.81
C LEU A 117 -8.79 5.74 2.27
N GLY A 118 -9.76 6.48 2.80
CA GLY A 118 -11.08 5.97 3.09
C GLY A 118 -11.85 5.48 1.87
N GLU A 119 -11.37 5.63 0.63
CA GLU A 119 -12.08 5.09 -0.55
C GLU A 119 -12.29 3.56 -0.46
N ARG A 120 -11.34 2.81 0.10
CA ARG A 120 -11.45 1.35 0.25
C ARG A 120 -12.25 0.92 1.47
N ALA A 121 -12.11 1.62 2.59
CA ALA A 121 -12.90 1.36 3.79
C ALA A 121 -14.37 1.76 3.58
N LEU A 122 -14.62 2.92 2.96
CA LEU A 122 -15.95 3.35 2.53
C LEU A 122 -16.54 2.40 1.51
N MET A 123 -15.78 1.89 0.52
CA MET A 123 -16.32 0.91 -0.43
C MET A 123 -16.70 -0.42 0.21
N ASN A 124 -15.97 -0.89 1.23
CA ASN A 124 -16.33 -2.12 1.94
C ASN A 124 -17.56 -1.92 2.84
N GLU A 125 -17.65 -0.76 3.47
CA GLU A 125 -18.80 -0.38 4.31
C GLU A 125 -20.05 -0.12 3.45
N GLU A 126 -19.91 0.56 2.32
CA GLU A 126 -20.94 0.81 1.32
C GLU A 126 -21.38 -0.50 0.64
N ARG A 127 -20.46 -1.43 0.34
CA ARG A 127 -20.79 -2.77 -0.15
C ARG A 127 -21.57 -3.58 0.89
N ALA A 128 -21.16 -3.54 2.16
CA ALA A 128 -21.86 -4.21 3.25
C ALA A 128 -23.23 -3.58 3.56
N GLU A 129 -23.41 -2.29 3.26
CA GLU A 129 -24.70 -1.60 3.35
C GLU A 129 -25.62 -1.94 2.17
N GLN A 130 -25.07 -2.02 0.95
CA GLN A 130 -25.78 -2.50 -0.24
C GLN A 130 -26.23 -3.95 -0.11
N GLU A 131 -25.39 -4.83 0.45
CA GLU A 131 -25.74 -6.22 0.74
C GLU A 131 -26.91 -6.30 1.73
N ARG A 132 -26.91 -5.49 2.80
CA ARG A 132 -28.03 -5.38 3.74
C ARG A 132 -29.31 -4.87 3.07
N ILE A 133 -29.21 -3.89 2.18
CA ILE A 133 -30.35 -3.37 1.42
C ILE A 133 -30.88 -4.44 0.46
N CYS A 134 -30.01 -5.18 -0.22
CA CYS A 134 -30.39 -6.29 -1.11
C CYS A 134 -31.05 -7.44 -0.35
N GLU A 135 -30.56 -7.79 0.85
CA GLU A 135 -31.15 -8.80 1.71
C GLU A 135 -32.53 -8.40 2.24
N LEU A 136 -32.73 -7.12 2.56
CA LEU A 136 -34.02 -6.57 2.97
C LEU A 136 -35.02 -6.42 1.82
N SER A 137 -34.55 -6.18 0.58
CA SER A 137 -35.42 -5.87 -0.56
C SER A 137 -35.91 -7.06 -1.39
N GLY A 138 -35.77 -8.31 -0.90
CA GLY A 138 -36.36 -9.55 -1.43
C GLY A 138 -37.05 -9.46 -2.81
N SER A 139 -36.27 -9.39 -3.89
CA SER A 139 -36.62 -9.48 -5.33
C SER A 139 -37.94 -8.84 -5.83
N SER A 140 -37.84 -7.81 -6.68
CA SER A 140 -38.32 -7.88 -8.09
C SER A 140 -37.95 -6.61 -8.87
N SER A 141 -37.64 -6.80 -10.14
CA SER A 141 -37.33 -5.80 -11.15
C SER A 141 -38.30 -4.61 -11.19
N ASN A 142 -37.80 -3.38 -11.07
CA ASN A 142 -38.14 -2.33 -12.02
C ASN A 142 -37.18 -1.15 -12.01
N SER A 143 -36.86 -0.68 -13.21
CA SER A 143 -35.94 0.40 -13.54
C SER A 143 -36.23 1.71 -12.79
N PHE A 144 -35.21 2.31 -12.19
CA PHE A 144 -35.03 3.78 -12.21
C PHE A 144 -33.54 4.09 -12.10
N GLY A 145 -32.87 4.02 -13.25
CA GLY A 145 -31.55 4.64 -13.40
C GLY A 145 -31.71 6.14 -13.34
N VAL A 146 -31.23 6.77 -12.26
CA VAL A 146 -30.95 8.20 -12.27
C VAL A 146 -29.73 8.40 -13.15
N ARG A 147 -29.99 8.76 -14.41
CA ARG A 147 -28.99 9.29 -15.33
C ARG A 147 -28.51 10.63 -14.78
N HIS A 148 -27.31 10.66 -14.20
CA HIS A 148 -26.58 11.92 -14.14
C HIS A 148 -26.16 12.28 -15.56
N THR A 149 -26.86 13.27 -16.10
CA THR A 149 -26.53 13.96 -17.35
C THR A 149 -25.22 14.73 -17.16
N GLY A 150 -24.16 14.22 -17.77
CA GLY A 150 -22.90 14.90 -18.01
C GLY A 150 -22.28 14.36 -19.29
N VAL A 151 -22.65 14.97 -20.41
CA VAL A 151 -22.14 14.65 -21.75
C VAL A 151 -20.65 15.04 -21.83
N VAL A 152 -19.77 14.06 -22.02
CA VAL A 152 -18.56 14.22 -22.83
C VAL A 152 -18.46 12.97 -23.70
N ALA A 153 -18.50 13.18 -25.01
CA ALA A 153 -18.61 12.15 -26.02
C ALA A 153 -17.38 11.23 -26.07
N VAL A 154 -17.65 9.97 -26.37
CA VAL A 154 -16.70 8.99 -26.88
C VAL A 154 -16.21 9.47 -28.25
N GLY A 155 -14.89 9.65 -28.40
CA GLY A 155 -14.23 9.70 -29.71
C GLY A 155 -14.19 11.07 -30.38
N GLU A 156 -13.24 11.91 -29.98
CA GLU A 156 -12.67 12.92 -30.87
C GLU A 156 -11.15 12.79 -30.86
N GLY A 157 -10.66 12.06 -31.86
CA GLY A 157 -9.27 12.17 -32.29
C GLY A 157 -9.05 13.61 -32.75
N CYS A 158 -8.24 14.36 -32.02
CA CYS A 158 -7.80 15.67 -32.47
C CYS A 158 -6.70 15.47 -33.53
N CYS A 159 -7.13 15.13 -34.75
CA CYS A 159 -6.32 15.28 -35.95
C CYS A 159 -6.28 16.76 -36.31
N MET A 160 -5.17 17.43 -36.01
CA MET A 160 -4.78 18.65 -36.72
C MET A 160 -3.37 18.48 -37.28
N LEU A 161 -3.31 18.03 -38.53
CA LEU A 161 -2.21 18.30 -39.46
C LEU A 161 -2.83 18.59 -40.83
N SER A 162 -3.27 19.82 -41.04
CA SER A 162 -3.54 20.35 -42.37
C SER A 162 -2.26 20.99 -42.92
N TRP A 163 -1.66 20.37 -43.93
CA TRP A 163 -0.74 21.03 -44.86
C TRP A 163 -1.31 20.88 -46.26
N LEU A 164 -2.05 21.89 -46.70
CA LEU A 164 -2.19 22.37 -48.07
C LEU A 164 -2.40 23.88 -48.00
#